data_AF-M3WBG0-F1
#
_entry.id   AF-M3WBG0-F1
#
_cell.length_a   1.000
_cell.length_b   1.000
_cell.length_c   1.000
_cell.angle_alpha   90.00
_cell.angle_beta   90.00
_cell.angle_gamma   90.00
#
_symmetry.space_group_name_H-M   'P 1'
#
loop_
_entity.id
_entity.type
_entity.pdbx_description
1 polymer ?
#
loop_
_entity_poly.entity_id
_entity_poly.type
_entity_poly.pdbx_seq_one_letter_code
_entity_poly.pdbx_strand_id
1 'polypeptide(L)'
;MDHEQRQGAALLRFLHLLWLLPHSWTAPEAPTPVWQDELQNHTFLHTMYCQDWSPNIGLSETYDGDQLFSFDFSQNTRVPRLPEFADWAQKLGDTSAIFFDKAFCQAMIQEIGPKLEGKIPVSRGLPVVEVFTLKPLEFGKPNTLVCFVSNLFPPTLTVNWQHHLDPVEGVRPTFVSAVDELSFQAFSYLNFTPVPSDLYSCMVTHEIDSYNAIAFWVPHNALPSDLLENVLCGVAFGLGMLGIIVGLVLIIYFRKPCSGD
;
A
#
# COMPACT_ATOMS: atom_id res chain seq x y z
N MET A 1 4.78 -84.23 -13.49
CA MET A 1 4.40 -83.39 -14.63
C MET A 1 3.93 -82.08 -14.04
N ASP A 2 4.89 -81.17 -13.89
CA ASP A 2 4.72 -79.87 -13.24
C ASP A 2 4.25 -78.84 -14.26
N HIS A 3 3.28 -78.01 -13.87
CA HIS A 3 3.09 -76.70 -14.48
C HIS A 3 2.61 -75.68 -13.44
N GLU A 4 3.57 -75.08 -12.74
CA GLU A 4 3.46 -73.70 -12.27
C GLU A 4 3.42 -72.76 -13.48
N GLN A 5 2.38 -71.91 -13.60
CA GLN A 5 2.36 -70.84 -14.60
C GLN A 5 1.91 -69.50 -14.01
N ARG A 6 2.91 -68.82 -13.42
CA ARG A 6 3.25 -67.38 -13.54
C ARG A 6 2.14 -66.33 -13.34
N GLN A 7 2.11 -65.79 -12.12
CA GLN A 7 1.60 -64.45 -11.74
C GLN A 7 2.42 -63.26 -12.33
N GLY A 8 3.32 -63.47 -13.29
CA GLY A 8 4.24 -62.44 -13.79
C GLY A 8 3.71 -61.51 -14.89
N ALA A 9 2.55 -61.78 -15.49
CA ALA A 9 2.13 -61.07 -16.71
C ALA A 9 1.33 -59.77 -16.49
N ALA A 10 0.72 -59.57 -15.31
CA ALA A 10 -0.09 -58.37 -15.05
C ALA A 10 0.74 -57.16 -14.59
N LEU A 11 1.89 -57.38 -13.96
CA LEU A 11 2.81 -56.32 -13.50
C LEU A 11 3.60 -55.66 -14.65
N LEU A 12 3.77 -56.34 -15.78
CA LEU A 12 4.47 -55.82 -16.96
C LEU A 12 3.64 -54.83 -17.79
N ARG A 13 2.30 -54.82 -17.67
CA ARG A 13 1.44 -53.87 -18.41
C ARG A 13 1.37 -52.48 -17.77
N PHE A 14 1.69 -52.34 -16.48
CA PHE A 14 1.74 -51.03 -15.81
C PHE A 14 3.06 -50.29 -16.01
N LEU A 15 4.13 -50.96 -16.43
CA LEU A 15 5.43 -50.35 -16.72
C LEU A 15 5.43 -49.50 -18.01
N HIS A 16 4.52 -49.76 -18.95
CA HIS A 16 4.42 -48.99 -20.20
C HIS A 16 3.70 -47.63 -20.04
N LEU A 17 3.00 -47.39 -18.93
CA LEU A 17 2.32 -46.12 -18.66
C LEU A 17 3.21 -45.08 -17.93
N LEU A 18 4.41 -45.46 -17.48
CA LEU A 18 5.36 -44.51 -16.87
C LEU A 18 5.93 -43.50 -17.87
N TRP A 19 5.82 -43.74 -19.18
CA TRP A 19 6.32 -42.81 -20.20
C TRP A 19 5.36 -41.65 -20.50
N LEU A 20 4.13 -41.69 -19.97
CA LEU A 20 3.15 -40.58 -20.06
C LEU A 20 3.24 -39.59 -18.89
N LEU A 21 4.13 -39.83 -17.93
CA LEU A 21 4.46 -38.81 -16.92
C LEU A 21 5.23 -37.69 -17.64
N PRO A 22 4.75 -36.43 -17.59
CA PRO A 22 5.49 -35.31 -18.13
C PRO A 22 6.85 -35.33 -17.45
N HIS A 23 7.91 -35.59 -18.23
CA HIS A 23 9.26 -35.42 -17.75
C HIS A 23 9.35 -33.96 -17.33
N SER A 24 9.40 -33.73 -16.02
CA SER A 24 9.72 -32.43 -15.47
C SER A 24 11.05 -32.04 -16.09
N TRP A 25 11.00 -31.19 -17.12
CA TRP A 25 12.17 -30.46 -17.53
C TRP A 25 12.58 -29.70 -16.28
N THR A 26 13.71 -30.10 -15.71
CA THR A 26 14.45 -29.20 -14.85
C THR A 26 14.62 -27.94 -15.67
N ALA A 27 13.90 -26.88 -15.29
CA ALA A 27 14.16 -25.57 -15.83
C ALA A 27 15.68 -25.37 -15.77
N PRO A 28 16.33 -24.83 -16.82
CA PRO A 28 17.70 -24.39 -16.69
C PRO A 28 17.75 -23.57 -15.40
N GLU A 29 18.66 -23.89 -14.49
CA GLU A 29 18.95 -23.03 -13.35
C GLU A 29 19.04 -21.62 -13.91
N ALA A 30 18.06 -20.78 -13.56
CA ALA A 30 18.14 -19.38 -13.88
C ALA A 30 19.50 -18.95 -13.33
N PRO A 31 20.37 -18.32 -14.13
CA PRO A 31 21.66 -17.88 -13.64
C PRO A 31 21.37 -17.14 -12.33
N THR A 32 21.94 -17.65 -11.24
CA THR A 32 21.87 -16.98 -9.94
C THR A 32 22.15 -15.52 -10.20
N PRO A 33 21.26 -14.59 -9.81
CA PRO A 33 21.54 -13.18 -10.00
C PRO A 33 22.88 -12.95 -9.33
N VAL A 34 23.90 -12.75 -10.15
CA VAL A 34 25.15 -12.19 -9.70
C VAL A 34 24.69 -10.82 -9.26
N TRP A 35 24.57 -10.63 -7.94
CA TRP A 35 24.51 -9.31 -7.35
C TRP A 35 25.86 -8.68 -7.69
N GLN A 36 25.98 -8.16 -8.92
CA GLN A 36 26.78 -6.98 -9.11
C GLN A 36 26.12 -5.97 -8.16
N ASP A 37 26.75 -5.72 -7.01
CA ASP A 37 26.51 -4.53 -6.22
C ASP A 37 26.86 -3.33 -7.11
N GLU A 38 25.99 -3.01 -8.07
CA GLU A 38 25.98 -1.70 -8.69
C GLU A 38 25.51 -0.76 -7.60
N LEU A 39 26.47 -0.10 -6.94
CA LEU A 39 26.20 0.97 -6.00
C LEU A 39 25.25 1.97 -6.68
N GLN A 40 24.01 2.01 -6.19
CA GLN A 40 23.02 2.98 -6.65
C GLN A 40 23.16 4.26 -5.84
N ASN A 41 23.02 5.40 -6.52
CA ASN A 41 22.94 6.68 -5.85
C ASN A 41 21.54 6.86 -5.28
N HIS A 42 21.48 7.40 -4.07
CA HIS A 42 20.25 7.72 -3.38
C HIS A 42 20.21 9.22 -3.08
N THR A 43 19.01 9.78 -2.99
CA THR A 43 18.81 11.21 -2.73
C THR A 43 18.32 11.40 -1.31
N PHE A 44 19.09 12.12 -0.51
CA PHE A 44 18.65 12.64 0.78
C PHE A 44 18.35 14.13 0.63
N LEU A 45 17.08 14.51 0.80
CA LEU A 45 16.63 15.89 0.66
C LEU A 45 16.41 16.51 2.03
N HIS A 46 17.09 17.62 2.31
CA HIS A 46 16.91 18.44 3.51
C HIS A 46 16.35 19.80 3.10
N THR A 47 15.04 20.00 3.29
CA THR A 47 14.34 21.19 2.79
C THR A 47 13.84 22.06 3.94
N MET A 48 14.56 23.16 4.21
CA MET A 48 14.08 24.27 5.01
C MET A 48 13.15 25.16 4.17
N TYR A 49 11.96 25.47 4.66
CA TYR A 49 11.00 26.33 3.98
C TYR A 49 10.32 27.31 4.92
N CYS A 50 10.00 28.50 4.40
CA CYS A 50 9.31 29.57 5.12
C CYS A 50 8.23 30.18 4.23
N GLN A 51 7.19 30.69 4.87
CA GLN A 51 6.07 31.34 4.18
C GLN A 51 5.36 32.31 5.11
N ASP A 52 4.50 33.15 4.55
CA ASP A 52 3.69 34.12 5.31
C ASP A 52 2.51 33.45 6.05
N TRP A 53 2.11 32.25 5.64
CA TRP A 53 1.00 31.49 6.21
C TRP A 53 1.45 30.46 7.25
N SER A 54 0.51 29.91 8.03
CA SER A 54 0.81 28.84 8.98
C SER A 54 0.90 27.47 8.27
N PRO A 55 1.88 26.60 8.59
CA PRO A 55 3.06 26.87 9.41
C PRO A 55 4.04 27.80 8.68
N ASN A 56 4.56 28.83 9.38
CA ASN A 56 5.42 29.86 8.79
C ASN A 56 6.88 29.43 8.57
N ILE A 57 7.26 28.31 9.18
CA ILE A 57 8.57 27.68 9.09
C ILE A 57 8.38 26.17 9.14
N GLY A 58 9.14 25.45 8.34
CA GLY A 58 9.19 24.00 8.39
C GLY A 58 10.53 23.47 7.88
N LEU A 59 10.85 22.26 8.31
CA LEU A 59 11.96 21.48 7.77
C LEU A 59 11.44 20.07 7.52
N SER A 60 11.62 19.60 6.28
CA SER A 60 11.29 18.24 5.84
C SER A 60 12.58 17.54 5.40
N GLU A 61 12.80 16.33 5.91
CA GLU A 61 13.90 15.44 5.53
C GLU A 61 13.34 14.19 4.87
N THR A 62 13.72 13.92 3.62
CA THR A 62 13.24 12.76 2.84
C THR A 62 14.40 11.95 2.28
N TYR A 63 14.16 10.66 2.05
CA TYR A 63 15.08 9.72 1.42
C TYR A 63 14.36 9.05 0.25
N ASP A 64 14.87 9.23 -0.97
CA ASP A 64 14.27 8.75 -2.21
C ASP A 64 12.77 9.07 -2.36
N GLY A 65 12.34 10.22 -1.83
CA GLY A 65 10.95 10.69 -1.87
C GLY A 65 10.09 10.32 -0.65
N ASP A 66 10.54 9.40 0.19
CA ASP A 66 9.86 9.02 1.43
C ASP A 66 10.30 9.91 2.59
N GLN A 67 9.34 10.44 3.35
CA GLN A 67 9.65 11.29 4.51
C GLN A 67 10.29 10.47 5.63
N LEU A 68 11.46 10.89 6.08
CA LEU A 68 12.12 10.36 7.27
C LEU A 68 11.73 11.17 8.51
N PHE A 69 11.90 12.49 8.44
CA PHE A 69 11.68 13.39 9.57
C PHE A 69 10.98 14.68 9.12
N SER A 70 10.17 15.22 10.03
CA SER A 70 9.85 16.64 10.06
C SER A 70 10.51 17.27 11.28
N PHE A 71 10.66 18.60 11.30
CA PHE A 71 11.22 19.29 12.45
C PHE A 71 10.14 20.07 13.21
N ASP A 72 10.00 19.79 14.50
CA ASP A 72 9.19 20.61 15.40
C ASP A 72 10.07 21.71 16.00
N PHE A 73 9.93 22.93 15.48
CA PHE A 73 10.66 24.10 15.96
C PHE A 73 10.20 24.60 17.34
N SER A 74 9.03 24.18 17.84
CA SER A 74 8.57 24.53 19.18
C SER A 74 9.27 23.68 20.25
N GLN A 75 9.47 22.39 19.94
CA GLN A 75 10.16 21.44 20.81
C GLN A 75 11.65 21.29 20.49
N ASN A 76 12.13 21.91 19.41
CA ASN A 76 13.49 21.81 18.91
C ASN A 76 13.95 20.35 18.71
N THR A 77 13.08 19.55 18.09
CA THR A 77 13.33 18.12 17.87
C THR A 77 12.90 17.68 16.49
N ARG A 78 13.60 16.68 15.95
CA ARG A 78 13.09 15.91 14.82
C ARG A 78 11.92 15.04 15.29
N VAL A 79 10.89 14.99 14.47
CA VAL A 79 9.73 14.10 14.62
C VAL A 79 9.85 13.01 13.55
N PRO A 80 10.03 11.73 13.96
CA PRO A 80 10.16 10.63 13.01
C PRO A 80 8.82 10.34 12.32
N ARG A 81 8.86 10.08 11.01
CA ARG A 81 7.68 9.68 10.24
C ARG A 81 7.16 8.30 10.66
N LEU A 82 8.06 7.39 11.00
CA LEU A 82 7.77 6.02 11.45
C LEU A 82 8.48 5.71 12.78
N PRO A 83 7.93 4.84 13.64
CA PRO A 83 8.52 4.52 14.94
C PRO A 83 9.95 3.97 14.86
N GLU A 84 10.27 3.22 13.80
CA GLU A 84 11.61 2.66 13.58
C GLU A 84 12.70 3.74 13.36
N PHE A 85 12.31 4.97 13.02
CA PHE A 85 13.25 6.09 12.85
C PHE A 85 13.50 6.86 14.17
N ALA A 86 12.84 6.50 15.27
CA ALA A 86 12.85 7.28 16.51
C ALA A 86 14.26 7.41 17.12
N ASP A 87 15.11 6.39 17.01
CA ASP A 87 16.47 6.41 17.56
C ASP A 87 17.36 7.44 16.84
N TRP A 88 17.14 7.65 15.54
CA TRP A 88 17.91 8.62 14.75
C TRP A 88 17.42 10.06 14.94
N ALA A 89 16.15 10.25 15.28
CA ALA A 89 15.59 11.57 15.57
C ALA A 89 16.30 12.28 16.74
N GLN A 90 16.87 11.52 17.68
CA GLN A 90 17.54 12.05 18.88
C GLN A 90 18.97 12.56 18.63
N LYS A 91 19.54 12.35 17.44
CA LYS A 91 20.90 12.82 17.13
C LYS A 91 20.91 14.32 16.82
N LEU A 92 21.36 15.12 17.80
CA LEU A 92 21.45 16.59 17.77
C LEU A 92 22.62 17.16 16.94
N GLY A 93 23.25 16.39 16.06
CA GLY A 93 24.49 16.80 15.37
C GLY A 93 24.39 18.04 14.47
N ASP A 94 23.18 18.45 14.10
CA ASP A 94 22.92 19.40 13.01
C ASP A 94 22.21 20.69 13.45
N THR A 95 22.05 20.89 14.76
CA THR A 95 21.20 21.96 15.29
C THR A 95 21.65 23.36 14.85
N SER A 96 22.96 23.63 14.81
CA SER A 96 23.47 24.94 14.39
C SER A 96 23.16 25.27 12.92
N ALA A 97 23.24 24.29 12.03
CA ALA A 97 22.94 24.49 10.61
C ALA A 97 21.44 24.74 10.41
N ILE A 98 20.60 23.92 11.04
CA ILE A 98 19.14 24.10 11.04
C ILE A 98 18.74 25.51 11.50
N PHE A 99 19.34 26.02 12.57
CA PHE A 99 19.04 27.37 13.05
C PHE A 99 19.57 28.49 12.15
N PHE A 100 20.72 28.29 11.51
CA PHE A 100 21.23 29.22 10.51
C PHE A 100 20.28 29.30 9.31
N ASP A 101 19.90 28.15 8.74
CA ASP A 101 18.99 28.08 7.59
C ASP A 101 17.60 28.62 7.93
N LYS A 102 17.09 28.32 9.13
CA LYS A 102 15.85 28.92 9.65
C LYS A 102 15.94 30.44 9.66
N ALA A 103 16.98 31.00 10.27
CA ALA A 103 17.14 32.45 10.39
C ALA A 103 17.26 33.12 9.03
N PHE A 104 18.04 32.51 8.12
CA PHE A 104 18.22 33.00 6.76
C PHE A 104 16.90 32.96 5.97
N CYS A 105 16.18 31.85 6.03
CA CYS A 105 14.91 31.67 5.36
C CYS A 105 13.83 32.66 5.87
N GLN A 106 13.78 32.92 7.18
CA GLN A 106 12.90 33.94 7.75
C GLN A 106 13.31 35.36 7.34
N ALA A 107 14.60 35.65 7.26
CA ALA A 107 15.10 36.94 6.79
C ALA A 107 14.71 37.19 5.33
N MET A 108 14.70 36.17 4.46
CA MET A 108 14.21 36.31 3.09
C MET A 108 12.73 36.74 3.05
N ILE A 109 11.87 36.09 3.83
CA ILE A 109 10.45 36.48 3.91
C ILE A 109 10.30 37.92 4.39
N GLN A 110 11.02 38.31 5.46
CA GLN A 110 10.90 39.63 6.08
C GLN A 110 11.53 40.78 5.27
N GLU A 111 12.67 40.55 4.63
CA GLU A 111 13.44 41.61 3.95
C GLU A 111 13.21 41.68 2.44
N ILE A 112 12.87 40.54 1.80
CA ILE A 112 12.64 40.44 0.36
C ILE A 112 11.15 40.47 0.04
N GLY A 113 10.31 39.76 0.82
CA GLY A 113 8.86 39.68 0.62
C GLY A 113 8.20 41.06 0.39
N PRO A 114 8.34 42.02 1.31
CA PRO A 114 7.76 43.36 1.17
C PRO A 114 8.26 44.15 -0.04
N LYS A 115 9.47 43.86 -0.54
CA LYS A 115 10.02 44.54 -1.73
C LYS A 115 9.41 44.01 -3.02
N LEU A 116 8.91 42.78 -3.02
CA LEU A 116 8.35 42.08 -4.17
C LEU A 116 6.81 42.03 -4.15
N GLU A 117 6.19 42.33 -3.01
CA GLU A 117 4.74 42.38 -2.85
C GLU A 117 4.09 43.29 -3.91
N GLY A 118 3.12 42.74 -4.63
CA GLY A 118 2.42 43.42 -5.73
C GLY A 118 3.24 43.64 -7.01
N LYS A 119 4.53 43.27 -7.04
CA LYS A 119 5.40 43.41 -8.24
C LYS A 119 5.52 42.14 -9.06
N ILE A 120 5.43 40.99 -8.40
CA ILE A 120 5.48 39.67 -9.04
C ILE A 120 4.26 38.83 -8.60
N PRO A 121 3.75 37.93 -9.46
CA PRO A 121 2.73 37.00 -9.05
C PRO A 121 3.30 36.00 -8.02
N VAL A 122 2.52 35.72 -6.98
CA VAL A 122 2.85 34.68 -5.99
C VAL A 122 2.62 33.31 -6.64
N SER A 123 3.64 32.44 -6.59
CA SER A 123 3.50 31.07 -7.08
C SER A 123 2.48 30.29 -6.24
N ARG A 124 1.56 29.59 -6.91
CA ARG A 124 0.50 28.79 -6.30
C ARG A 124 0.22 27.55 -7.14
N GLY A 125 0.08 26.41 -6.48
CA GLY A 125 -0.37 25.15 -7.03
C GLY A 125 -1.81 24.86 -6.58
N LEU A 126 -2.61 24.29 -7.49
CA LEU A 126 -3.92 23.75 -7.13
C LEU A 126 -3.73 22.30 -6.68
N PRO A 127 -3.98 21.95 -5.41
CA PRO A 127 -3.76 20.60 -4.92
C PRO A 127 -4.63 19.58 -5.66
N VAL A 128 -4.01 18.49 -6.07
CA VAL A 128 -4.68 17.35 -6.71
C VAL A 128 -4.81 16.24 -5.66
N VAL A 129 -6.02 15.70 -5.52
CA VAL A 129 -6.36 14.77 -4.44
C VAL A 129 -6.77 13.43 -5.03
N GLU A 130 -6.20 12.36 -4.48
CA GLU A 130 -6.49 10.99 -4.84
C GLU A 130 -6.78 10.17 -3.59
N VAL A 131 -7.75 9.26 -3.68
CA VAL A 131 -8.12 8.36 -2.57
C VAL A 131 -8.08 6.91 -3.03
N PHE A 132 -7.35 6.10 -2.28
CA PHE A 132 -7.21 4.67 -2.54
C PHE A 132 -7.03 3.87 -1.24
N THR A 133 -7.19 2.55 -1.32
CA THR A 133 -6.98 1.66 -0.17
C THR A 133 -5.51 1.25 -0.07
N LEU A 134 -4.99 1.20 1.15
CA LEU A 134 -3.60 0.77 1.42
C LEU A 134 -3.37 -0.69 1.06
N LYS A 135 -4.39 -1.54 1.24
CA LYS A 135 -4.38 -2.96 0.89
C LYS A 135 -5.48 -3.25 -0.14
N PRO A 136 -5.37 -4.35 -0.92
CA PRO A 136 -6.47 -4.81 -1.76
C PRO A 136 -7.80 -4.85 -1.01
N LEU A 137 -8.88 -4.48 -1.69
CA LEU A 137 -10.19 -4.37 -1.07
C LEU A 137 -10.77 -5.75 -0.76
N GLU A 138 -11.10 -5.99 0.50
CA GLU A 138 -11.80 -7.19 0.98
C GLU A 138 -12.89 -6.77 1.97
N PHE A 139 -14.15 -7.10 1.67
CA PHE A 139 -15.27 -6.73 2.54
C PHE A 139 -15.15 -7.37 3.93
N GLY A 140 -15.40 -6.59 4.97
CA GLY A 140 -15.35 -7.05 6.36
C GLY A 140 -13.95 -7.22 6.96
N LYS A 141 -12.87 -7.00 6.20
CA LYS A 141 -11.49 -7.00 6.73
C LYS A 141 -10.96 -5.57 6.97
N PRO A 142 -10.28 -5.29 8.09
CA PRO A 142 -9.72 -3.96 8.35
C PRO A 142 -8.77 -3.49 7.24
N ASN A 143 -8.95 -2.25 6.80
CA ASN A 143 -8.14 -1.59 5.79
C ASN A 143 -7.91 -0.11 6.18
N THR A 144 -7.17 0.63 5.36
CA THR A 144 -6.89 2.05 5.56
C THR A 144 -7.09 2.76 4.23
N LEU A 145 -7.93 3.80 4.22
CA LEU A 145 -7.97 4.76 3.11
C LEU A 145 -6.79 5.71 3.23
N VAL A 146 -6.14 5.95 2.11
CA VAL A 146 -5.05 6.91 1.94
C VAL A 146 -5.61 8.05 1.09
N CYS A 147 -5.51 9.28 1.60
CA CYS A 147 -5.71 10.48 0.82
C CYS A 147 -4.35 11.07 0.51
N PHE A 148 -3.98 11.01 -0.77
CA PHE A 148 -2.75 11.57 -1.29
C PHE A 148 -3.05 12.93 -1.92
N VAL A 149 -2.26 13.93 -1.54
CA VAL A 149 -2.35 15.30 -2.06
C VAL A 149 -1.04 15.63 -2.74
N SER A 150 -1.10 15.97 -4.03
CA SER A 150 0.03 16.42 -4.84
C SER A 150 -0.18 17.84 -5.35
N ASN A 151 0.85 18.43 -5.97
CA ASN A 151 0.82 19.80 -6.48
C ASN A 151 0.43 20.84 -5.42
N LEU A 152 0.86 20.62 -4.17
CA LEU A 152 0.58 21.49 -3.05
C LEU A 152 1.63 22.61 -2.99
N PHE A 153 1.22 23.84 -3.27
CA PHE A 153 2.08 25.00 -3.07
C PHE A 153 1.27 26.29 -2.87
N PRO A 154 1.55 27.11 -1.85
CA PRO A 154 2.42 26.83 -0.70
C PRO A 154 1.92 25.68 0.22
N PRO A 155 2.73 25.17 1.17
CA PRO A 155 2.42 23.97 1.96
C PRO A 155 1.46 24.21 3.13
N THR A 156 0.31 24.82 2.85
CA THR A 156 -0.74 25.04 3.86
C THR A 156 -2.06 24.44 3.41
N LEU A 157 -2.51 23.41 4.10
CA LEU A 157 -3.77 22.73 3.82
C LEU A 157 -4.46 22.23 5.10
N THR A 158 -5.77 22.01 4.98
CA THR A 158 -6.56 21.21 5.92
C THR A 158 -7.18 20.02 5.18
N VAL A 159 -7.17 18.84 5.81
CA VAL A 159 -7.74 17.61 5.26
C VAL A 159 -8.87 17.12 6.16
N ASN A 160 -10.05 16.93 5.56
CA ASN A 160 -11.23 16.41 6.24
C ASN A 160 -11.73 15.15 5.53
N TRP A 161 -12.22 14.20 6.30
CA TRP A 161 -12.82 12.98 5.80
C TRP A 161 -14.32 12.96 6.09
N GLN A 162 -15.10 12.37 5.18
CA GLN A 162 -16.52 12.09 5.40
C GLN A 162 -16.87 10.65 5.02
N HIS A 163 -17.89 10.11 5.68
CA HIS A 163 -18.55 8.84 5.37
C HIS A 163 -20.03 9.13 5.17
N HIS A 164 -20.56 8.86 3.97
CA HIS A 164 -21.95 9.19 3.58
C HIS A 164 -22.39 10.63 3.91
N LEU A 165 -21.47 11.60 3.78
CA LEU A 165 -21.60 13.04 4.09
C LEU A 165 -21.37 13.44 5.55
N ASP A 166 -21.28 12.48 6.48
CA ASP A 166 -21.01 12.77 7.88
C ASP A 166 -19.50 12.82 8.16
N PRO A 167 -19.01 13.79 8.96
CA PRO A 167 -17.61 13.83 9.39
C PRO A 167 -17.21 12.56 10.14
N VAL A 168 -16.00 12.06 9.89
CA VAL A 168 -15.47 10.88 10.60
C VAL A 168 -14.42 11.27 11.63
N GLU A 169 -14.45 10.56 12.76
CA GLU A 169 -13.46 10.66 13.84
C GLU A 169 -12.30 9.66 13.63
N GLY A 170 -11.19 9.88 14.33
CA GLY A 170 -10.05 8.94 14.32
C GLY A 170 -9.15 9.04 13.09
N VAL A 171 -9.24 10.15 12.35
CA VAL A 171 -8.32 10.51 11.27
C VAL A 171 -6.91 10.69 11.84
N ARG A 172 -5.91 10.08 11.21
CA ARG A 172 -4.50 10.27 11.61
C ARG A 172 -4.02 11.68 11.21
N PRO A 173 -3.00 12.24 11.88
CA PRO A 173 -2.42 13.51 11.48
C PRO A 173 -2.03 13.52 9.99
N THR A 174 -2.19 14.67 9.34
CA THR A 174 -1.73 14.88 7.96
C THR A 174 -0.23 15.08 7.96
N PHE A 175 0.48 14.28 7.17
CA PHE A 175 1.93 14.38 7.01
C PHE A 175 2.22 15.16 5.74
N VAL A 176 2.84 16.33 5.87
CA VAL A 176 3.30 17.15 4.75
C VAL A 176 4.79 16.95 4.57
N SER A 177 5.23 16.74 3.34
CA SER A 177 6.65 16.58 3.01
C SER A 177 7.01 17.40 1.78
N ALA A 178 8.22 17.94 1.78
CA ALA A 178 8.81 18.50 0.57
C ALA A 178 9.15 17.37 -0.42
N VAL A 179 9.04 17.67 -1.70
CA VAL A 179 9.49 16.81 -2.80
C VAL A 179 10.45 17.60 -3.69
N ASP A 180 11.05 16.93 -4.66
CA ASP A 180 11.88 17.59 -5.66
C ASP A 180 11.10 18.71 -6.39
N GLU A 181 11.85 19.58 -7.08
CA GLU A 181 11.29 20.71 -7.84
C GLU A 181 10.55 21.78 -6.99
N LEU A 182 10.93 21.91 -5.71
CA LEU A 182 10.38 22.92 -4.78
C LEU A 182 8.86 22.82 -4.57
N SER A 183 8.33 21.60 -4.64
CA SER A 183 6.91 21.32 -4.41
C SER A 183 6.70 20.56 -3.10
N PHE A 184 5.43 20.38 -2.73
CA PHE A 184 5.04 19.63 -1.55
C PHE A 184 3.97 18.61 -1.88
N GLN A 185 3.89 17.60 -1.04
CA GLN A 185 2.83 16.61 -1.03
C GLN A 185 2.35 16.38 0.40
N ALA A 186 1.16 15.81 0.54
CA ALA A 186 0.62 15.43 1.83
C ALA A 186 -0.08 14.09 1.81
N PHE A 187 -0.06 13.40 2.95
CA PHE A 187 -0.78 12.15 3.17
C PHE A 187 -1.65 12.23 4.42
N SER A 188 -2.91 11.84 4.29
CA SER A 188 -3.82 11.60 5.41
C SER A 188 -4.34 10.16 5.36
N TYR A 189 -4.62 9.57 6.52
CA TYR A 189 -4.98 8.16 6.64
C TYR A 189 -6.22 7.99 7.51
N LEU A 190 -7.15 7.16 7.04
CA LEU A 190 -8.37 6.79 7.75
C LEU A 190 -8.48 5.27 7.84
N ASN A 191 -8.46 4.72 9.06
CA ASN A 191 -8.71 3.30 9.27
C ASN A 191 -10.21 3.02 9.13
N PHE A 192 -10.57 1.95 8.42
CA PHE A 192 -11.97 1.56 8.23
C PHE A 192 -12.11 0.06 7.95
N THR A 193 -13.34 -0.43 7.98
CA THR A 193 -13.68 -1.79 7.54
C THR A 193 -14.71 -1.69 6.42
N PRO A 194 -14.35 -1.99 5.17
CA PRO A 194 -15.18 -1.73 4.01
C PRO A 194 -16.44 -2.59 4.00
N VAL A 195 -17.55 -1.98 3.62
CA VAL A 195 -18.83 -2.61 3.28
C VAL A 195 -19.30 -2.19 1.88
N PRO A 196 -20.14 -2.99 1.18
CA PRO A 196 -20.50 -2.72 -0.21
C PRO A 196 -21.18 -1.37 -0.48
N SER A 197 -21.84 -0.79 0.51
CA SER A 197 -22.56 0.49 0.39
C SER A 197 -21.70 1.72 0.72
N ASP A 198 -20.42 1.56 1.03
CA ASP A 198 -19.58 2.66 1.50
C ASP A 198 -19.38 3.76 0.45
N LEU A 199 -19.41 4.99 0.93
CA LEU A 199 -19.00 6.18 0.21
C LEU A 199 -18.17 7.03 1.16
N TYR A 200 -16.88 7.15 0.85
CA TYR A 200 -15.97 8.04 1.56
C TYR A 200 -15.57 9.21 0.67
N SER A 201 -15.30 10.36 1.28
CA SER A 201 -14.67 11.49 0.59
C SER A 201 -13.50 12.03 1.41
N CYS A 202 -12.43 12.40 0.71
CA CYS A 202 -11.36 13.24 1.24
C CYS A 202 -11.54 14.64 0.67
N MET A 203 -11.71 15.62 1.55
CA MET A 203 -11.82 17.03 1.22
C MET A 203 -10.53 17.72 1.64
N VAL A 204 -9.91 18.44 0.71
CA VAL A 204 -8.68 19.18 0.93
C VAL A 204 -8.92 20.64 0.66
N THR A 205 -8.74 21.46 1.69
CA THR A 205 -8.82 22.92 1.62
C THR A 205 -7.41 23.48 1.54
N HIS A 206 -7.10 24.21 0.48
CA HIS A 206 -5.91 25.03 0.39
C HIS A 206 -6.18 26.38 1.07
N GLU A 207 -5.59 26.60 2.24
CA GLU A 207 -5.99 27.72 3.12
C GLU A 207 -5.70 29.11 2.53
N ILE A 208 -4.81 29.17 1.53
CA ILE A 208 -4.30 30.44 1.00
C ILE A 208 -5.30 31.09 0.04
N ASP A 209 -6.01 30.30 -0.76
CA ASP A 209 -6.99 30.76 -1.74
C ASP A 209 -8.38 30.15 -1.53
N SER A 210 -8.57 29.40 -0.44
CA SER A 210 -9.82 28.68 -0.14
C SER A 210 -10.24 27.73 -1.27
N TYR A 211 -9.29 27.28 -2.10
CA TYR A 211 -9.54 26.27 -3.11
C TYR A 211 -9.81 24.93 -2.42
N ASN A 212 -10.91 24.29 -2.82
CA ASN A 212 -11.34 23.01 -2.25
C ASN A 212 -11.28 21.93 -3.32
N ALA A 213 -10.45 20.92 -3.08
CA ALA A 213 -10.41 19.69 -3.88
C ALA A 213 -11.09 18.56 -3.12
N ILE A 214 -11.87 17.73 -3.83
CA ILE A 214 -12.60 16.61 -3.24
C ILE A 214 -12.34 15.37 -4.08
N ALA A 215 -11.98 14.28 -3.42
CA ALA A 215 -11.85 12.96 -4.03
C ALA A 215 -12.77 11.97 -3.33
N PHE A 216 -13.49 11.18 -4.11
CA PHE A 216 -14.42 10.17 -3.62
C PHE A 216 -13.83 8.78 -3.74
N TRP A 217 -14.19 7.92 -2.79
CA TRP A 217 -13.89 6.50 -2.84
C TRP A 217 -15.17 5.69 -2.64
N VAL A 218 -15.36 4.71 -3.52
CA VAL A 218 -16.43 3.71 -3.46
C VAL A 218 -15.82 2.32 -3.64
N PRO A 219 -16.36 1.27 -2.98
CA PRO A 219 -15.91 -0.09 -3.16
C PRO A 219 -16.06 -0.54 -4.62
N HIS A 220 -14.96 -0.99 -5.23
CA HIS A 220 -14.97 -1.57 -6.57
C HIS A 220 -13.97 -2.72 -6.68
N ASN A 221 -14.32 -3.78 -7.42
CA ASN A 221 -13.49 -4.97 -7.63
C ASN A 221 -12.93 -5.58 -6.33
N ALA A 222 -13.78 -5.75 -5.31
CA ALA A 222 -13.39 -6.40 -4.07
C ALA A 222 -12.97 -7.86 -4.34
N LEU A 223 -11.89 -8.29 -3.68
CA LEU A 223 -11.50 -9.69 -3.68
C LEU A 223 -12.57 -10.54 -2.98
N PRO A 224 -12.85 -11.75 -3.48
CA PRO A 224 -13.73 -12.68 -2.79
C PRO A 224 -13.13 -13.01 -1.41
N SER A 225 -14.00 -13.18 -0.42
CA SER A 225 -13.54 -13.48 0.93
C SER A 225 -12.95 -14.89 1.02
N ASP A 226 -11.85 -15.05 1.78
CA ASP A 226 -11.26 -16.36 2.08
C ASP A 226 -12.29 -17.35 2.66
N LEU A 227 -13.27 -16.85 3.41
CA LEU A 227 -14.36 -17.66 3.95
C LEU A 227 -15.19 -18.29 2.82
N LEU A 228 -15.58 -17.50 1.82
CA LEU A 228 -16.34 -17.98 0.69
C LEU A 228 -15.52 -19.01 -0.10
N GLU A 229 -14.24 -18.73 -0.33
CA GLU A 229 -13.32 -19.66 -1.00
C GLU A 229 -13.22 -20.99 -0.25
N ASN A 230 -12.94 -20.95 1.06
CA ASN A 230 -12.82 -22.14 1.89
C ASN A 230 -14.11 -22.96 1.96
N VAL A 231 -15.27 -22.31 2.04
CA VAL A 231 -16.57 -22.99 2.03
C VAL A 231 -16.81 -23.67 0.67
N LEU A 232 -16.55 -22.98 -0.44
CA LEU A 232 -16.70 -23.54 -1.78
C LEU A 232 -15.76 -24.74 -1.99
N CYS A 233 -14.49 -24.62 -1.58
CA CYS A 233 -13.55 -25.73 -1.60
C CYS A 233 -14.06 -26.90 -0.73
N GLY A 234 -14.49 -26.65 0.50
CA GLY A 234 -15.02 -27.67 1.41
C GLY A 234 -16.24 -28.41 0.83
N VAL A 235 -17.18 -27.68 0.24
CA VAL A 235 -18.35 -28.26 -0.44
C VAL A 235 -17.93 -29.10 -1.64
N ALA A 236 -17.01 -28.60 -2.48
CA ALA A 236 -16.51 -29.34 -3.63
C ALA A 236 -15.82 -30.64 -3.22
N PHE A 237 -14.96 -30.61 -2.18
CA PHE A 237 -14.33 -31.80 -1.62
C PHE A 237 -15.37 -32.78 -1.05
N GLY A 238 -16.37 -32.30 -0.32
CA GLY A 238 -17.44 -33.13 0.23
C GLY A 238 -18.27 -33.84 -0.84
N LEU A 239 -18.67 -33.12 -1.89
CA LEU A 239 -19.39 -33.69 -3.03
C LEU A 239 -18.52 -34.67 -3.82
N GLY A 240 -17.23 -34.39 -4.00
CA GLY A 240 -16.29 -35.31 -4.62
C GLY A 240 -16.17 -36.64 -3.88
N MET A 241 -16.02 -36.59 -2.56
CA MET A 241 -15.96 -37.80 -1.72
C MET A 241 -17.28 -38.58 -1.73
N LEU A 242 -18.42 -37.90 -1.68
CA LEU A 242 -19.73 -38.54 -1.78
C LEU A 242 -19.90 -39.25 -3.14
N GLY A 243 -19.48 -38.60 -4.23
CA GLY A 243 -19.49 -39.18 -5.57
C GLY A 243 -18.65 -40.44 -5.67
N ILE A 244 -17.46 -40.47 -5.04
CA ILE A 244 -16.61 -41.66 -4.96
C ILE A 244 -17.32 -42.79 -4.21
N ILE A 245 -17.92 -42.51 -3.05
CA ILE A 245 -18.62 -43.52 -2.24
C ILE A 245 -19.80 -44.10 -3.02
N VAL A 246 -20.65 -43.25 -3.60
CA VAL A 246 -21.81 -43.70 -4.41
C VAL A 246 -21.35 -44.50 -5.63
N GLY A 247 -20.28 -44.05 -6.30
CA GLY A 247 -19.69 -44.77 -7.43
C GLY A 247 -19.21 -46.17 -7.04
N LEU A 248 -18.52 -46.31 -5.91
CA LEU A 248 -18.09 -47.61 -5.38
C LEU A 248 -19.28 -48.52 -5.04
N VAL A 249 -20.32 -47.99 -4.39
CA VAL A 249 -21.54 -48.74 -4.06
C VAL A 249 -22.24 -49.25 -5.32
N LEU A 250 -22.41 -48.40 -6.33
CA LEU A 250 -23.03 -48.78 -7.60
C LEU A 250 -22.20 -49.85 -8.31
N ILE A 251 -20.87 -49.71 -8.35
CA ILE A 251 -19.98 -50.73 -8.93
C ILE A 251 -20.15 -52.07 -8.22
N ILE A 252 -20.22 -52.09 -6.89
CA ILE A 252 -20.43 -53.32 -6.11
C ILE A 252 -21.82 -53.91 -6.40
N TYR A 253 -22.86 -53.07 -6.45
CA TYR A 253 -24.23 -53.49 -6.69
C TYR A 253 -24.39 -54.13 -8.08
N PHE A 254 -23.87 -53.49 -9.13
CA PHE A 254 -23.94 -54.02 -10.50
C PHE A 254 -22.94 -55.14 -10.80
N ARG A 255 -21.91 -55.34 -9.95
CA ARG A 255 -21.00 -56.50 -10.03
C ARG A 255 -21.47 -57.71 -9.22
N LYS A 256 -22.58 -57.64 -8.48
CA LYS A 256 -23.17 -58.85 -7.90
C LYS A 256 -23.65 -59.75 -9.05
N PRO A 257 -23.09 -60.96 -9.21
CA PRO A 257 -23.61 -61.91 -10.19
C PRO A 257 -25.07 -62.21 -9.86
N CYS A 258 -25.93 -62.26 -10.88
CA CYS A 258 -27.23 -62.92 -10.76
C CYS A 258 -26.96 -64.34 -10.27
N SER A 259 -27.23 -64.60 -8.99
CA SER A 259 -27.34 -65.97 -8.51
C SER A 259 -28.62 -66.49 -9.13
N GLY A 260 -28.48 -67.14 -10.29
CA GLY A 260 -29.52 -67.99 -10.85
C GLY A 260 -29.75 -69.16 -9.89
N ASP A 261 -31.03 -69.45 -9.68
CA ASP A 261 -31.69 -70.64 -9.12
C ASP A 261 -30.82 -71.72 -8.43
#